data_AF-A0A2M9P8X7-F1
#
_entry.id   AF-A0A2M9P8X7-F1
#
_cell.length_a   1.000
_cell.length_b   1.000
_cell.length_c   1.000
_cell.angle_alpha   90.00
_cell.angle_beta   90.00
_cell.angle_gamma   90.00
#
_symmetry.space_group_name_H-M   'P 1'
#
loop_
_entity.id
_entity.type
_entity.pdbx_description
1 polymer ?
#
loop_
_entity_poly.entity_id
_entity_poly.type
_entity_poly.pdbx_seq_one_letter_code
_entity_poly.pdbx_strand_id
1 'polypeptide(L)'
;MRRAIASLGRYAATPRVAKHRLFVWFHPSILPDCQLVVIARDDDATFGILHSRFHELWSLRMGTSLEDRPRYTPSTTFETFPFPEGLTPDIPASAYESDPRAQAIAAAAADLDRLRQAWLNPPDLVRREPEVVPGYPDRLLPVDDAAAAALKKRTLTKSLQRPSRLARPRPCKARRGGGPGLRLGRR
;
A
#
# COMPACT_ATOMS: atom_id res chain seq x y z
N MET A 1 -3.27 -10.15 19.19
CA MET A 1 -2.46 -9.89 17.98
C MET A 1 -1.80 -11.16 17.43
N ARG A 2 -0.84 -11.82 18.09
CA ARG A 2 -0.11 -12.99 17.51
C ARG A 2 -1.02 -14.06 16.89
N ARG A 3 -2.06 -14.46 17.61
CA ARG A 3 -3.06 -15.42 17.11
C ARG A 3 -3.74 -14.98 15.82
N ALA A 4 -3.99 -13.68 15.66
CA ALA A 4 -4.72 -13.13 14.51
C ALA A 4 -3.86 -13.04 13.23
N ILE A 5 -2.52 -13.02 13.37
CA ILE A 5 -1.60 -12.97 12.21
C ILE A 5 -0.91 -14.31 11.94
N ALA A 6 -1.14 -15.33 12.77
CA ALA A 6 -0.42 -16.61 12.71
C ALA A 6 -0.64 -17.38 11.40
N SER A 7 -1.85 -17.24 10.81
CA SER A 7 -2.22 -17.88 9.54
C SER A 7 -1.96 -17.01 8.31
N LEU A 8 -1.48 -15.78 8.49
CA LEU A 8 -1.30 -14.82 7.41
C LEU A 8 0.13 -14.90 6.87
N GLY A 9 0.30 -14.82 5.54
CA GLY A 9 1.63 -14.76 4.91
C GLY A 9 2.31 -13.40 5.05
N ARG A 10 1.54 -12.36 5.38
CA ARG A 10 1.97 -10.98 5.65
C ARG A 10 0.89 -10.26 6.44
N TYR A 11 1.20 -9.12 7.03
CA TYR A 11 0.19 -8.26 7.63
C TYR A 11 0.57 -6.78 7.43
N ALA A 12 -0.42 -5.89 7.45
CA ALA A 12 -0.16 -4.45 7.35
C ALA A 12 0.03 -3.83 8.74
N ALA A 13 0.90 -2.83 8.83
CA ALA A 13 0.95 -1.99 10.02
C ALA A 13 1.19 -0.52 9.70
N THR A 14 0.78 0.35 10.62
CA THR A 14 0.99 1.80 10.56
C THR A 14 1.58 2.30 11.89
N PRO A 15 2.46 3.31 11.87
CA PRO A 15 2.86 3.99 13.11
C PRO A 15 1.68 4.65 13.81
N ARG A 16 1.67 4.61 15.13
CA ARG A 16 0.65 5.28 15.94
C ARG A 16 0.74 6.80 15.78
N VAL A 17 1.93 7.38 15.87
CA VAL A 17 2.15 8.83 15.71
C VAL A 17 3.03 9.07 14.48
N ALA A 18 2.52 9.81 13.49
CA ALA A 18 3.27 10.13 12.28
C ALA A 18 2.71 11.36 11.57
N LYS A 19 3.60 12.17 10.97
CA LYS A 19 3.22 13.29 10.09
C LYS A 19 2.47 12.83 8.84
N HIS A 20 2.86 11.68 8.29
CA HIS A 20 2.24 11.08 7.10
C HIS A 20 1.62 9.75 7.46
N ARG A 21 0.37 9.52 7.07
CA ARG A 21 -0.31 8.25 7.28
C ARG A 21 0.18 7.24 6.22
N LEU A 22 0.83 6.18 6.68
CA LEU A 22 1.33 5.13 5.80
C LEU A 22 1.11 3.77 6.45
N PHE A 23 0.59 2.83 5.66
CA PHE A 23 0.58 1.41 5.95
C PHE A 23 1.66 0.73 5.12
N VAL A 24 2.34 -0.25 5.71
CA VAL A 24 3.35 -1.06 5.03
C VAL A 24 3.14 -2.53 5.36
N TRP A 25 3.50 -3.39 4.41
CA TRP A 25 3.49 -4.82 4.60
C TRP A 25 4.67 -5.28 5.48
N PHE A 26 4.39 -6.21 6.38
CA PHE A 26 5.37 -6.88 7.22
C PHE A 26 5.26 -8.40 7.07
N HIS A 27 6.42 -9.06 7.15
CA HIS A 27 6.48 -10.51 7.26
C HIS A 27 6.06 -10.96 8.68
N PRO A 28 5.38 -12.09 8.86
CA PRO A 28 4.91 -12.57 10.17
C PRO A 28 6.01 -12.79 11.22
N SER A 29 7.25 -12.98 10.79
CA SER A 29 8.42 -13.11 11.69
C SER A 29 8.85 -11.79 12.33
N ILE A 30 8.38 -10.65 11.83
CA ILE A 30 8.68 -9.33 12.37
C ILE A 30 7.69 -9.03 13.50
N LEU A 31 8.20 -8.60 14.65
CA LEU A 31 7.39 -8.26 15.81
C LEU A 31 7.23 -6.75 15.91
N PRO A 32 6.01 -6.22 15.78
CA PRO A 32 5.78 -4.80 15.88
C PRO A 32 5.74 -4.38 17.35
N ASP A 33 6.42 -3.27 17.64
CA ASP A 33 6.41 -2.62 18.94
C ASP A 33 5.06 -1.93 19.25
N CYS A 34 4.85 -1.50 20.50
CA CYS A 34 3.66 -0.80 20.99
C CYS A 34 3.29 0.48 20.21
N GLN A 35 4.26 1.11 19.53
CA GLN A 35 4.03 2.28 18.67
C GLN A 35 3.58 1.94 17.25
N LEU A 36 3.36 0.67 16.93
CA LEU A 36 2.74 0.24 15.69
C LEU A 36 1.32 -0.28 15.94
N VAL A 37 0.42 0.04 15.01
CA VAL A 37 -0.92 -0.52 14.93
C VAL A 37 -0.92 -1.57 13.84
N VAL A 38 -1.22 -2.81 14.23
CA VAL A 38 -1.30 -3.96 13.33
C VAL A 38 -2.72 -4.10 12.78
N ILE A 39 -2.82 -4.26 11.47
CA ILE A 39 -4.03 -4.67 10.77
C ILE A 39 -3.83 -6.13 10.36
N ALA A 40 -4.59 -7.04 10.99
CA ALA A 40 -4.49 -8.48 10.77
C ALA A 40 -5.22 -8.89 9.48
N ARG A 41 -4.75 -8.37 8.34
CA ARG A 41 -5.22 -8.63 6.98
C ARG A 41 -4.02 -8.74 6.07
N ASP A 42 -4.10 -9.57 5.03
CA ASP A 42 -3.06 -9.80 4.03
C ASP A 42 -3.49 -9.46 2.59
N ASP A 43 -4.74 -8.98 2.43
CA ASP A 43 -5.33 -8.63 1.15
C ASP A 43 -5.06 -7.18 0.71
N ASP A 44 -4.79 -7.00 -0.58
CA ASP A 44 -4.49 -5.69 -1.16
C ASP A 44 -5.71 -4.75 -1.23
N ALA A 45 -6.93 -5.29 -1.19
CA ALA A 45 -8.15 -4.47 -1.20
C ALA A 45 -8.29 -3.66 0.10
N THR A 46 -8.19 -4.32 1.26
CA THR A 46 -8.20 -3.63 2.56
C THR A 46 -7.03 -2.66 2.66
N PHE A 47 -5.83 -3.07 2.23
CA PHE A 47 -4.65 -2.19 2.21
C PHE A 47 -4.88 -0.93 1.37
N GLY A 48 -5.51 -1.07 0.19
CA GLY A 48 -5.84 0.03 -0.70
C GLY A 48 -6.90 0.98 -0.12
N ILE A 49 -7.92 0.44 0.54
CA ILE A 49 -8.93 1.25 1.25
C ILE A 49 -8.26 2.10 2.33
N LEU A 50 -7.37 1.52 3.14
CA LEU A 50 -6.66 2.22 4.20
C LEU A 50 -5.66 3.27 3.67
N HIS A 51 -5.06 3.05 2.50
CA HIS A 51 -4.21 4.04 1.82
C HIS A 51 -4.99 5.10 1.03
N SER A 52 -6.32 5.00 0.97
CA SER A 52 -7.13 5.97 0.25
C SER A 52 -7.13 7.35 0.93
N ARG A 53 -7.36 8.39 0.14
CA ARG A 53 -7.57 9.75 0.66
C ARG A 53 -8.76 9.83 1.63
N PHE A 54 -9.77 8.98 1.46
CA PHE A 54 -10.93 8.93 2.33
C PHE A 54 -10.54 8.50 3.73
N HIS A 55 -9.77 7.41 3.85
CA HIS A 55 -9.29 6.93 5.14
C HIS A 55 -8.24 7.87 5.76
N GLU A 56 -7.39 8.47 4.94
CA GLU A 56 -6.44 9.48 5.41
C GLU A 56 -7.17 10.65 6.08
N LEU A 57 -8.12 11.29 5.38
CA LEU A 57 -8.91 12.41 5.93
C LEU A 57 -9.73 12.00 7.15
N TRP A 58 -10.34 10.82 7.13
CA TRP A 58 -11.05 10.27 8.29
C TRP A 58 -10.14 10.11 9.49
N SER A 59 -8.96 9.50 9.30
CA SER A 59 -8.00 9.27 10.37
C SER A 59 -7.43 10.56 10.97
N LEU A 60 -7.31 11.61 10.16
CA LEU A 60 -6.92 12.95 10.64
C LEU A 60 -8.03 13.62 11.44
N ARG A 61 -9.30 13.42 11.05
CA ARG A 61 -10.45 14.03 11.71
C ARG A 61 -10.85 13.34 13.01
N MET A 62 -10.75 12.01 13.03
CA MET A 62 -11.22 11.15 14.12
C MET A 62 -10.09 10.65 15.02
N GLY A 63 -8.85 10.79 14.57
CA GLY A 63 -7.67 10.54 15.41
C GLY A 63 -7.52 11.59 16.50
N THR A 64 -6.52 11.37 17.35
CA THR A 64 -6.07 12.37 18.32
C THR A 64 -4.76 12.99 17.83
N SER A 65 -4.19 13.91 18.59
CA SER A 65 -2.85 14.43 18.33
C SER A 65 -1.95 14.14 19.53
N LEU A 66 -0.66 13.95 19.26
CA LEU A 66 0.39 14.07 20.26
C LEU A 66 1.20 15.31 19.89
N GLU A 67 1.00 16.40 20.65
CA GLU A 67 1.46 17.74 20.28
C GLU A 67 0.88 18.14 18.90
N ASP A 68 1.73 18.43 17.92
CA ASP A 68 1.37 18.83 16.56
C ASP A 68 1.24 17.63 15.59
N ARG A 69 1.50 16.40 16.05
CA ARG A 69 1.53 15.21 15.19
C ARG A 69 0.26 14.38 15.30
N PRO A 70 -0.35 13.98 14.17
CA PRO A 70 -1.51 13.08 14.16
C PRO A 70 -1.20 11.73 14.81
N ARG A 71 -2.12 11.28 15.65
CA ARG A 71 -2.12 10.00 16.34
C ARG A 71 -3.29 9.13 15.87
N TYR A 72 -2.96 7.92 15.42
CA TYR A 72 -3.91 6.89 15.00
C TYR A 72 -4.36 6.07 16.20
N THR A 73 -5.65 6.16 16.51
CA THR A 73 -6.28 5.43 17.58
C THR A 73 -7.31 4.48 16.97
N PRO A 74 -7.04 3.16 16.94
CA PRO A 74 -7.86 2.20 16.18
C PRO A 74 -9.36 2.29 16.47
N SER A 75 -9.72 2.46 17.75
CA SER A 75 -11.10 2.54 18.22
C SER A 75 -11.86 3.77 17.74
N THR A 76 -11.17 4.85 17.35
CA THR A 76 -11.82 6.06 16.82
C THR A 76 -11.57 6.24 15.32
N THR A 77 -10.60 5.53 14.73
CA THR A 77 -10.28 5.64 13.30
C THR A 77 -10.70 4.41 12.52
N PHE A 78 -10.03 3.27 12.69
CA PHE A 78 -10.27 2.05 11.92
C PHE A 78 -11.64 1.46 12.21
N GLU A 79 -11.99 1.30 13.49
CA GLU A 79 -13.21 0.62 13.93
C GLU A 79 -14.48 1.42 13.60
N THR A 80 -14.35 2.73 13.37
CA THR A 80 -15.46 3.63 13.05
C THR A 80 -15.48 4.04 11.58
N PHE A 81 -14.46 3.68 10.80
CA PHE A 81 -14.37 4.07 9.39
C PHE A 81 -15.54 3.45 8.60
N PRO A 82 -16.28 4.24 7.80
CA PRO A 82 -17.35 3.70 6.97
C PRO A 82 -16.77 2.98 5.75
N PHE A 83 -16.39 1.72 5.93
CA PHE A 83 -15.92 0.87 4.83
C PHE A 83 -16.99 0.73 3.75
N PRO A 84 -16.61 0.56 2.47
CA PRO A 84 -17.56 0.27 1.41
C PRO A 84 -18.36 -0.99 1.72
N GLU A 85 -19.65 -0.96 1.40
CA GLU A 85 -20.54 -2.12 1.59
C GLU A 85 -19.99 -3.35 0.86
N GLY A 86 -19.92 -4.47 1.58
CA GLY A 86 -19.36 -5.74 1.11
C GLY A 86 -17.83 -5.83 1.16
N LEU A 87 -17.13 -4.76 1.54
CA LEU A 87 -15.66 -4.70 1.68
C LEU A 87 -15.23 -4.34 3.10
N THR A 88 -16.04 -4.70 4.10
CA THR A 88 -15.73 -4.45 5.51
C THR A 88 -14.68 -5.45 6.02
N PRO A 89 -13.81 -5.08 6.98
CA PRO A 89 -12.68 -5.91 7.39
C PRO A 89 -13.04 -7.23 8.08
N ASP A 90 -14.27 -7.38 8.56
CA ASP A 90 -14.85 -8.59 9.15
C ASP A 90 -15.26 -9.63 8.09
N ILE A 91 -15.37 -9.23 6.82
CA ILE A 91 -15.63 -10.12 5.69
C ILE A 91 -14.30 -10.69 5.18
N PRO A 92 -14.16 -12.02 5.00
CA PRO A 92 -12.95 -12.61 4.46
C PRO A 92 -12.75 -12.19 2.99
N ALA A 93 -11.50 -11.98 2.58
CA ALA A 93 -11.19 -11.46 1.24
C ALA A 93 -11.72 -12.34 0.10
N SER A 94 -11.78 -13.65 0.32
CA SER A 94 -12.36 -14.60 -0.64
C SER A 94 -13.83 -14.35 -0.94
N ALA A 95 -14.59 -13.70 -0.04
CA ALA A 95 -16.01 -13.43 -0.27
C ALA A 95 -16.26 -12.28 -1.27
N TYR A 96 -15.25 -11.43 -1.52
CA TYR A 96 -15.36 -10.31 -2.46
C TYR A 96 -14.29 -10.35 -3.56
N GLU A 97 -13.65 -11.50 -3.79
CA GLU A 97 -12.59 -11.65 -4.78
C GLU A 97 -13.05 -11.35 -6.22
N SER A 98 -14.33 -11.61 -6.51
CA SER A 98 -14.97 -11.32 -7.79
C SER A 98 -15.60 -9.92 -7.87
N ASP A 99 -15.57 -9.14 -6.79
CA ASP A 99 -16.09 -7.76 -6.81
C ASP A 99 -15.13 -6.89 -7.65
N PRO A 100 -15.59 -6.28 -8.76
CA PRO A 100 -14.74 -5.47 -9.62
C PRO A 100 -14.17 -4.24 -8.89
N ARG A 101 -14.86 -3.72 -7.87
CA ARG A 101 -14.37 -2.62 -7.03
C ARG A 101 -13.18 -3.09 -6.20
N ALA A 102 -13.29 -4.28 -5.58
CA ALA A 102 -12.20 -4.86 -4.79
C ALA A 102 -10.97 -5.12 -5.64
N GLN A 103 -11.14 -5.69 -6.83
CA GLN A 103 -10.06 -5.94 -7.79
C GLN A 103 -9.35 -4.65 -8.22
N ALA A 104 -10.11 -3.60 -8.52
CA ALA A 104 -9.56 -2.30 -8.91
C ALA A 104 -8.74 -1.66 -7.77
N ILE A 105 -9.24 -1.74 -6.54
CA ILE A 105 -8.54 -1.24 -5.34
C ILE A 105 -7.27 -2.07 -5.11
N ALA A 106 -7.37 -3.39 -5.15
CA ALA A 106 -6.25 -4.30 -4.95
C ALA A 106 -5.14 -4.08 -5.99
N ALA A 107 -5.49 -3.91 -7.27
CA ALA A 107 -4.53 -3.61 -8.32
C ALA A 107 -3.80 -2.28 -8.09
N ALA A 108 -4.53 -1.23 -7.70
CA ALA A 108 -3.93 0.07 -7.38
C ALA A 108 -3.02 0.01 -6.14
N ALA A 109 -3.42 -0.76 -5.12
CA ALA A 109 -2.65 -1.02 -3.92
C ALA A 109 -1.35 -1.77 -4.21
N ALA A 110 -1.43 -2.84 -5.00
CA ALA A 110 -0.27 -3.62 -5.43
C ALA A 110 0.71 -2.77 -6.26
N ASP A 111 0.20 -1.93 -7.17
CA ASP A 111 1.05 -1.01 -7.95
C ASP A 111 1.74 0.03 -7.05
N LEU A 112 1.01 0.58 -6.08
CA LEU A 112 1.57 1.50 -5.09
C LEU A 112 2.69 0.86 -4.26
N ASP A 113 2.49 -0.37 -3.77
CA ASP A 113 3.51 -1.08 -3.01
C ASP A 113 4.72 -1.41 -3.90
N ARG A 114 4.49 -1.92 -5.12
CA ARG A 114 5.55 -2.17 -6.11
C ARG A 114 6.40 -0.92 -6.36
N LEU A 115 5.77 0.25 -6.56
CA LEU A 115 6.48 1.52 -6.75
C LEU A 115 7.26 1.95 -5.50
N ARG A 116 6.73 1.69 -4.30
CA ARG A 116 7.42 1.96 -3.04
C ARG A 116 8.62 1.03 -2.85
N GLN A 117 8.48 -0.26 -3.14
CA GLN A 117 9.56 -1.22 -3.07
C GLN A 117 10.66 -0.90 -4.09
N ALA A 118 10.30 -0.55 -5.34
CA ALA A 118 11.26 -0.10 -6.34
C ALA A 118 11.98 1.20 -5.94
N TRP A 119 11.28 2.10 -5.22
CA TRP A 119 11.94 3.27 -4.64
C TRP A 119 12.92 2.89 -3.53
N LEU A 120 12.51 2.06 -2.58
CA LEU A 120 13.34 1.70 -1.42
C LEU A 120 14.53 0.83 -1.81
N ASN A 121 14.28 -0.16 -2.67
CA ASN A 121 15.18 -1.25 -3.00
C ASN A 121 15.34 -1.38 -4.52
N PRO A 122 15.95 -0.38 -5.19
CA PRO A 122 16.11 -0.43 -6.64
C PRO A 122 17.15 -1.52 -7.02
N PRO A 123 16.93 -2.25 -8.13
CA PRO A 123 17.69 -3.46 -8.46
C PRO A 123 19.17 -3.20 -8.78
N ASP A 124 19.52 -1.97 -9.15
CA ASP A 124 20.89 -1.52 -9.38
C ASP A 124 21.67 -1.27 -8.07
N LEU A 125 20.99 -1.10 -6.94
CA LEU A 125 21.63 -0.81 -5.64
C LEU A 125 21.57 -1.99 -4.66
N VAL A 126 20.70 -2.97 -4.90
CA VAL A 126 20.43 -4.04 -3.94
C VAL A 126 20.53 -5.40 -4.61
N ARG A 127 21.20 -6.34 -3.94
CA ARG A 127 21.15 -7.78 -4.25
C ARG A 127 20.36 -8.52 -3.18
N ARG A 128 19.66 -9.59 -3.59
CA ARG A 128 18.92 -10.49 -2.70
C ARG A 128 19.76 -11.71 -2.39
N GLU A 129 19.90 -12.02 -1.11
CA GLU A 129 20.57 -13.22 -0.63
C GLU A 129 19.63 -13.98 0.31
N PRO A 130 19.56 -15.32 0.23
CA PRO A 130 18.77 -16.11 1.16
C PRO A 130 19.16 -15.82 2.62
N GLU A 131 18.18 -15.82 3.51
CA GLU A 131 18.45 -15.72 4.94
C GLU A 131 19.13 -17.01 5.45
N VAL A 132 20.02 -16.87 6.43
CA VAL A 132 20.75 -18.01 7.01
C VAL A 132 19.80 -18.91 7.81
N VAL A 133 18.75 -18.33 8.38
CA VAL A 133 17.74 -19.05 9.16
C VAL A 133 16.46 -19.21 8.33
N PRO A 134 15.95 -20.45 8.15
CA PRO A 134 14.68 -20.69 7.48
C PRO A 134 13.51 -19.96 8.15
N GLY A 135 12.49 -19.58 7.36
CA GLY A 135 11.28 -18.93 7.87
C GLY A 135 11.38 -17.41 8.03
N TYR A 136 12.48 -16.81 7.58
CA TYR A 136 12.67 -15.36 7.49
C TYR A 136 12.77 -14.92 6.02
N PRO A 137 12.39 -13.67 5.69
CA PRO A 137 12.52 -13.17 4.33
C PRO A 137 13.98 -13.02 3.93
N ASP A 138 14.25 -13.10 2.62
CA ASP A 138 15.59 -12.87 2.06
C ASP A 138 16.18 -11.53 2.52
N ARG A 139 17.50 -11.51 2.66
CA ARG A 139 18.24 -10.30 2.98
C ARG A 139 18.42 -9.45 1.73
N LEU A 140 18.17 -8.17 1.89
CA LEU A 140 18.44 -7.13 0.90
C LEU A 140 19.75 -6.45 1.29
N LEU A 141 20.82 -6.75 0.55
CA LEU A 141 22.15 -6.19 0.81
C LEU A 141 22.54 -5.17 -0.26
N PRO A 142 23.21 -4.06 0.11
CA PRO A 142 23.81 -3.17 -0.87
C PRO A 142 24.79 -3.93 -1.76
N VAL A 143 24.84 -3.58 -3.04
CA VAL A 143 25.82 -4.19 -3.96
C VAL A 143 27.26 -3.78 -3.62
N ASP A 144 27.45 -2.55 -3.14
CA ASP A 144 28.72 -1.98 -2.70
C ASP A 144 28.51 -0.85 -1.66
N ASP A 145 29.60 -0.25 -1.18
CA ASP A 145 29.57 0.85 -0.18
C ASP A 145 28.92 2.13 -0.71
N ALA A 146 29.04 2.40 -2.02
CA ALA A 146 28.42 3.56 -2.65
C ALA A 146 26.89 3.40 -2.68
N ALA A 147 26.41 2.21 -3.01
CA ALA A 147 25.01 1.82 -2.95
C ALA A 147 24.49 1.88 -1.52
N ALA A 148 25.26 1.43 -0.53
CA ALA A 148 24.91 1.54 0.88
C ALA A 148 24.70 3.01 1.31
N ALA A 149 25.61 3.91 0.88
CA ALA A 149 25.48 5.34 1.13
C ALA A 149 24.27 5.97 0.42
N ALA A 150 23.94 5.50 -0.79
CA ALA A 150 22.75 5.94 -1.53
C ALA A 150 21.45 5.47 -0.86
N LEU A 151 21.37 4.20 -0.46
CA LEU A 151 20.18 3.58 0.17
C LEU A 151 19.79 4.26 1.48
N LYS A 152 20.76 4.72 2.29
CA LYS A 152 20.49 5.54 3.50
C LYS A 152 19.63 6.77 3.21
N LYS A 153 19.69 7.32 2.00
CA LYS A 153 18.94 8.51 1.59
C LYS A 153 17.55 8.16 1.05
N ARG A 154 17.19 6.88 0.85
CA ARG A 154 15.95 6.45 0.20
C ARG A 154 14.92 6.00 1.22
N THR A 155 14.19 6.96 1.80
CA THR A 155 13.10 6.68 2.76
C THR A 155 11.74 6.90 2.13
N LEU A 156 10.68 6.30 2.71
CA LEU A 156 9.29 6.54 2.25
C LEU A 156 8.89 8.01 2.40
N THR A 157 9.35 8.69 3.45
CA THR A 157 9.12 10.13 3.65
C THR A 157 9.64 10.96 2.48
N LYS A 158 10.86 10.68 2.01
CA LYS A 158 11.42 11.35 0.83
C LYS A 158 10.68 10.98 -0.45
N SER A 159 10.22 9.73 -0.56
CA SER A 159 9.40 9.27 -1.68
C SER A 159 8.09 10.05 -1.82
N LEU A 160 7.47 10.41 -0.69
CA LEU A 160 6.21 11.17 -0.64
C LEU A 160 6.38 12.64 -1.04
N GLN A 161 7.56 13.22 -0.83
CA GLN A 161 7.86 14.61 -1.17
C GLN A 161 8.14 14.81 -2.66
N ARG A 162 8.20 13.73 -3.46
CA ARG A 162 8.50 13.82 -4.89
C ARG A 162 7.26 14.27 -5.69
N PRO A 163 7.39 15.29 -6.55
CA PRO A 163 6.27 15.83 -7.33
C PRO A 163 5.64 14.83 -8.32
N SER A 164 6.33 13.74 -8.66
CA SER A 164 5.87 12.76 -9.66
C SER A 164 4.75 11.83 -9.20
N ARG A 165 4.37 11.79 -7.91
CA ARG A 165 3.25 10.95 -7.42
C ARG A 165 1.86 11.47 -7.81
N LEU A 166 1.74 12.75 -8.16
CA LEU A 166 0.47 13.36 -8.58
C LEU A 166 0.16 13.17 -10.07
N ALA A 167 1.13 12.69 -10.85
CA ALA A 167 0.94 12.40 -12.27
C ALA A 167 0.34 11.00 -12.43
N ARG A 168 -1.00 10.91 -12.38
CA ARG A 168 -1.69 9.74 -12.98
C ARG A 168 -1.15 9.53 -14.40
N PRO A 169 -0.81 8.31 -14.83
CA PRO A 169 -0.56 8.07 -16.24
C PRO A 169 -1.79 8.54 -17.01
N ARG A 170 -1.60 9.46 -17.95
CA ARG A 170 -2.68 9.91 -18.84
C ARG A 170 -3.24 8.65 -19.53
N PRO A 171 -4.55 8.41 -19.53
CA PRO A 171 -5.10 7.29 -20.28
C PRO A 171 -4.62 7.42 -21.72
N CYS A 172 -4.01 6.36 -22.22
CA CYS A 172 -3.58 6.25 -23.61
C CYS A 172 -4.78 6.64 -24.46
N LYS A 173 -4.67 7.72 -25.26
CA LYS A 173 -5.75 8.12 -26.17
C LYS A 173 -6.02 6.93 -27.07
N ALA A 174 -7.14 6.25 -26.87
CA ALA A 174 -7.64 5.24 -27.79
C ALA A 174 -7.64 5.88 -29.18
N ARG A 175 -6.82 5.35 -30.09
CA ARG A 175 -6.91 5.68 -31.51
C ARG A 175 -8.35 5.38 -31.92
N ARG A 176 -9.13 6.42 -32.20
CA ARG A 176 -10.43 6.27 -32.84
C ARG A 176 -10.15 5.62 -34.20
N GLY A 177 -10.46 4.33 -34.31
CA GLY A 177 -10.49 3.64 -35.59
C GLY A 177 -11.55 4.30 -36.46
N GLY A 178 -11.11 4.95 -37.54
CA GLY A 178 -12.00 5.40 -38.60
C GLY A 178 -12.49 4.17 -39.36
N GLY A 179 -13.72 3.73 -39.06
CA GLY A 179 -14.44 2.77 -39.89
C GLY A 179 -14.86 3.39 -41.23
N PRO A 180 -14.94 2.60 -42.31
CA PRO A 180 -15.17 3.10 -43.67
C PRO A 180 -16.60 3.63 -43.84
N GLY A 181 -16.74 4.84 -44.36
CA GLY A 181 -18.02 5.46 -44.65
C GLY A 181 -18.75 4.73 -45.78
N LEU A 182 -19.95 4.23 -45.47
CA LEU A 182 -20.93 3.80 -46.48
C LEU A 182 -21.27 4.99 -47.39
N ARG A 183 -20.94 4.88 -48.69
CA ARG A 183 -21.56 5.69 -49.74
C ARG A 183 -22.94 5.13 -50.05
N LEU A 184 -23.97 5.83 -49.60
CA LEU A 184 -25.33 5.69 -50.15
C LEU A 184 -25.45 6.67 -51.33
N GLY A 185 -25.53 6.12 -52.53
CA GLY A 185 -25.84 6.88 -53.74
C GLY A 185 -27.31 7.28 -53.77
N ARG A 186 -27.59 8.48 -54.29
CA ARG A 186 -28.86 8.83 -54.94
C ARG A 186 -28.64 9.89 -56.02
N ARG A 187 -29.09 9.50 -57.22
CA ARG A 187 -29.39 10.24 -58.46
C ARG A 187 -28.20 10.68 -59.30
#